data_AF-A0A4U0F1Q1-F1
#
_entry.id   AF-A0A4U0F1Q1-F1
#
_cell.length_a   1.000
_cell.length_b   1.000
_cell.length_c   1.000
_cell.angle_alpha   90.00
_cell.angle_beta   90.00
_cell.angle_gamma   90.00
#
_symmetry.space_group_name_H-M   'P 1'
#
loop_
_entity.id
_entity.type
_entity.pdbx_description
1 polymer ?
#
loop_
_entity_poly.entity_id
_entity_poly.type
_entity_poly.pdbx_seq_one_letter_code
_entity_poly.pdbx_strand_id
1 'polypeptide(L)'
;MDTKYINKTVLPYLNEVFFPEILIGELIQYVVDENGFQERTNKDKSPDDWDYAQNELVDITPEDILYKAKHYFNTSNFTQTQIESIFKGLDMSLERFKKKTPKSFVSFDWKNKCKNEKAIPEANKRQQEIINIYTALRNKLLGVKINKSTIDETALKYVYLGIDINRSNCNIHANDNNHKSGEKLYQRYIYFLNKNNRIVPPDPISFIKFRNKIELFESVFEKLPLNKRDIAKADLDCLKEKFINLYNDKL
;
A
#
# COMPACT_ATOMS: atom_id res chain seq x y z
N MET A 1 -2.31 3.95 -30.04
CA MET A 1 -3.24 3.01 -29.39
C MET A 1 -4.44 3.82 -28.90
N ASP A 2 -5.67 3.44 -29.25
CA ASP A 2 -6.87 4.19 -28.86
C ASP A 2 -7.41 3.73 -27.48
N THR A 3 -8.33 4.51 -26.92
CA THR A 3 -8.97 4.23 -25.62
C THR A 3 -9.78 2.93 -25.62
N LYS A 4 -10.36 2.54 -26.77
CA LYS A 4 -11.14 1.31 -26.92
C LYS A 4 -10.25 0.07 -26.80
N TYR A 5 -9.05 0.09 -27.38
CA TYR A 5 -8.06 -0.99 -27.23
C TYR A 5 -7.56 -1.08 -25.79
N ILE A 6 -7.29 0.07 -25.15
CA ILE A 6 -6.88 0.09 -23.73
C ILE A 6 -7.94 -0.60 -22.86
N ASN A 7 -9.21 -0.26 -23.05
CA ASN A 7 -10.29 -0.82 -22.25
C ASN A 7 -10.55 -2.30 -22.54
N LYS A 8 -10.41 -2.75 -23.79
CA LYS A 8 -10.72 -4.13 -24.19
C LYS A 8 -9.58 -5.12 -23.95
N THR A 9 -8.33 -4.65 -23.99
CA THR A 9 -7.16 -5.54 -24.01
C THR A 9 -6.20 -5.26 -22.86
N VAL A 10 -5.82 -3.98 -22.66
CA VAL A 10 -4.79 -3.61 -21.69
C VAL A 10 -5.32 -3.71 -20.25
N LEU A 11 -6.50 -3.14 -20.00
CA LEU A 11 -7.10 -3.15 -18.66
C LEU A 11 -7.39 -4.56 -18.14
N PRO A 12 -8.00 -5.49 -18.90
CA PRO A 12 -8.22 -6.85 -18.43
C PRO A 12 -6.92 -7.55 -18.04
N TYR A 13 -5.89 -7.47 -18.90
CA TYR A 13 -4.59 -8.07 -18.63
C TYR A 13 -3.94 -7.48 -17.37
N LEU A 14 -3.87 -6.15 -17.24
CA LEU A 14 -3.27 -5.53 -16.07
C LEU A 14 -4.09 -5.74 -14.79
N ASN A 15 -5.41 -5.88 -14.89
CA ASN A 15 -6.25 -6.28 -13.75
C ASN A 15 -5.89 -7.67 -13.26
N GLU A 16 -5.66 -8.62 -14.16
CA GLU A 16 -5.25 -9.98 -13.79
C GLU A 16 -3.87 -9.99 -13.14
N VAL A 17 -2.94 -9.19 -13.68
CA VAL A 17 -1.58 -9.05 -13.12
C VAL A 17 -1.61 -8.42 -11.72
N PHE A 18 -2.33 -7.31 -11.52
CA PHE A 18 -2.31 -6.58 -10.25
C PHE A 18 -3.29 -7.10 -9.20
N PHE A 19 -4.43 -7.64 -9.62
CA PHE A 19 -5.53 -7.99 -8.73
C PHE A 19 -5.98 -9.44 -8.96
N PRO A 20 -5.06 -10.42 -8.85
CA PRO A 20 -5.39 -11.81 -9.05
C PRO A 20 -6.43 -12.28 -8.02
N GLU A 21 -7.30 -13.21 -8.45
CA GLU A 21 -8.36 -13.72 -7.59
C GLU A 21 -7.87 -14.64 -6.46
N ILE A 22 -6.75 -15.31 -6.69
CA ILE A 22 -6.13 -16.29 -5.81
C ILE A 22 -4.69 -15.85 -5.57
N LEU A 23 -4.30 -15.67 -4.32
CA LEU A 23 -2.94 -15.24 -3.94
C LEU A 23 -2.05 -16.42 -3.54
N ILE A 24 -2.66 -17.39 -2.86
CA ILE A 24 -2.01 -18.59 -2.32
C ILE A 24 -3.01 -19.74 -2.36
N GLY A 25 -2.64 -20.88 -2.92
CA GLY A 25 -3.41 -22.11 -2.81
C GLY A 25 -3.20 -23.07 -3.97
N GLU A 26 -4.13 -23.99 -4.12
CA GLU A 26 -4.18 -24.92 -5.25
C GLU A 26 -5.41 -24.62 -6.11
N LEU A 27 -5.21 -24.50 -7.43
CA LEU A 27 -6.30 -24.41 -8.39
C LEU A 27 -6.80 -25.82 -8.70
N ILE A 28 -8.02 -26.11 -8.21
CA ILE A 28 -8.68 -27.39 -8.43
C ILE A 28 -9.13 -27.49 -9.88
N GLN A 29 -8.67 -28.53 -10.58
CA GLN A 29 -9.12 -28.82 -11.94
C GLN A 29 -10.42 -29.65 -11.93
N TYR A 30 -11.26 -29.41 -12.93
CA TYR A 30 -12.51 -30.14 -13.14
C TYR A 30 -12.50 -30.74 -14.54
N VAL A 31 -12.97 -31.98 -14.64
CA VAL A 31 -13.28 -32.65 -15.91
C VAL A 31 -14.79 -32.75 -16.05
N VAL A 32 -15.26 -32.76 -17.29
CA VAL A 32 -16.68 -32.96 -17.59
C VAL A 32 -16.88 -34.45 -17.81
N ASP A 33 -17.79 -35.06 -17.05
CA ASP A 33 -18.15 -36.47 -17.22
C ASP A 33 -18.96 -36.70 -18.51
N GLU A 34 -19.25 -37.96 -18.80
CA GLU A 34 -20.05 -38.37 -19.96
C GLU A 34 -21.49 -37.80 -19.98
N ASN A 35 -21.99 -37.35 -18.82
CA ASN A 35 -23.30 -36.77 -18.64
C ASN A 35 -23.28 -35.23 -18.64
N GLY A 36 -22.11 -34.60 -18.81
CA GLY A 36 -21.95 -33.16 -18.82
C GLY A 36 -21.75 -32.51 -17.44
N PHE A 37 -21.63 -33.29 -16.36
CA PHE A 37 -21.38 -32.77 -15.01
C PHE A 37 -19.90 -32.50 -14.76
N GLN A 38 -19.60 -31.44 -14.02
CA GLN A 38 -18.23 -31.13 -13.62
C GLN A 38 -17.84 -31.97 -12.40
N GLU A 39 -16.87 -32.87 -12.57
CA GLU A 39 -16.25 -33.63 -11.50
C GLU A 39 -14.83 -33.13 -11.24
N ARG A 40 -14.43 -33.11 -9.97
CA ARG A 40 -13.04 -32.79 -9.61
C ARG A 40 -12.12 -33.87 -10.16
N THR A 41 -11.03 -33.48 -10.83
CA THR A 41 -10.08 -34.45 -11.42
C THR A 41 -9.53 -35.46 -10.41
N ASN A 42 -9.38 -35.05 -9.14
CA ASN A 42 -8.79 -35.86 -8.08
C ASN A 42 -9.77 -36.25 -6.98
N LYS A 43 -11.09 -36.23 -7.25
CA LYS A 43 -12.12 -36.33 -6.20
C LYS A 43 -11.91 -37.52 -5.24
N ASP A 44 -11.31 -38.61 -5.71
CA ASP A 44 -11.00 -39.81 -4.92
C ASP A 44 -9.68 -40.47 -5.35
N LYS A 45 -8.75 -39.71 -5.93
CA LYS A 45 -7.49 -40.22 -6.51
C LYS A 45 -6.29 -39.97 -5.60
N SER A 46 -5.49 -41.00 -5.38
CA SER A 46 -4.15 -40.91 -4.77
C SER A 46 -3.17 -40.25 -5.73
N PRO A 47 -2.17 -39.49 -5.26
CA PRO A 47 -1.05 -39.03 -6.09
C PRO A 47 -0.31 -40.14 -6.85
N ASP A 48 -0.43 -41.39 -6.39
CA ASP A 48 0.16 -42.57 -7.02
C ASP A 48 -0.73 -43.18 -8.13
N ASP A 49 -1.97 -42.70 -8.29
CA ASP A 49 -2.87 -43.17 -9.36
C ASP A 49 -2.41 -42.64 -10.72
N TRP A 50 -2.43 -43.50 -11.74
CA TRP A 50 -1.92 -43.19 -13.07
C TRP A 50 -2.66 -42.04 -13.78
N ASP A 51 -3.88 -41.75 -13.36
CA ASP A 51 -4.76 -40.70 -13.87
C ASP A 51 -4.99 -39.56 -12.85
N TYR A 52 -4.12 -39.47 -11.83
CA TYR A 52 -4.04 -38.34 -10.93
C TYR A 52 -3.51 -37.10 -11.67
N ALA A 53 -4.27 -36.01 -11.64
CA ALA A 53 -3.89 -34.74 -12.25
C ALA A 53 -3.57 -33.73 -11.15
N GLN A 54 -2.29 -33.50 -10.87
CA GLN A 54 -1.86 -32.61 -9.79
C GLN A 54 -2.51 -31.22 -9.92
N ASN A 55 -3.09 -30.71 -8.83
CA ASN A 55 -3.61 -29.34 -8.80
C ASN A 55 -2.46 -28.35 -9.07
N GLU A 56 -2.76 -27.25 -9.76
CA GLU A 56 -1.76 -26.21 -9.99
C GLU A 56 -1.54 -25.43 -8.70
N LEU A 57 -0.31 -25.41 -8.21
CA LEU A 57 0.08 -24.58 -7.07
C LEU A 57 0.15 -23.13 -7.52
N VAL A 58 -0.75 -22.31 -7.00
CA VAL A 58 -0.79 -20.86 -7.22
C VAL A 58 -0.13 -20.19 -6.03
N ASP A 59 1.11 -19.76 -6.23
CA ASP A 59 1.84 -18.88 -5.31
C ASP A 59 2.21 -17.61 -6.08
N ILE A 60 1.37 -16.57 -5.97
CA ILE A 60 1.66 -15.30 -6.62
C ILE A 60 2.52 -14.45 -5.70
N THR A 61 3.78 -14.27 -6.10
CA THR A 61 4.71 -13.43 -5.37
C THR A 61 4.54 -11.95 -5.75
N PRO A 62 4.70 -11.02 -4.81
CA PRO A 62 4.76 -9.60 -5.12
C PRO A 62 5.85 -9.26 -6.17
N GLU A 63 6.98 -9.96 -6.13
CA GLU A 63 8.09 -9.82 -7.08
C GLU A 63 7.66 -10.15 -8.52
N ASP A 64 6.90 -11.23 -8.72
CA ASP A 64 6.40 -11.63 -10.04
C ASP A 64 5.42 -10.60 -10.60
N ILE A 65 4.54 -10.06 -9.75
CA ILE A 65 3.61 -9.00 -10.15
C ILE A 65 4.39 -7.76 -10.58
N LEU A 66 5.38 -7.34 -9.78
CA LEU A 66 6.21 -6.19 -10.10
C LEU A 66 6.98 -6.40 -11.41
N TYR A 67 7.53 -7.59 -11.64
CA TYR A 67 8.24 -7.96 -12.86
C TYR A 67 7.31 -7.89 -14.07
N LYS A 68 6.17 -8.60 -14.04
CA LYS A 68 5.18 -8.63 -15.14
C LYS A 68 4.70 -7.23 -15.49
N ALA A 69 4.32 -6.44 -14.47
CA ALA A 69 3.85 -5.08 -14.68
C ALA A 69 4.92 -4.17 -15.28
N LYS A 70 6.14 -4.15 -14.71
CA LYS A 70 7.26 -3.34 -15.26
C LYS A 70 7.59 -3.74 -16.68
N HIS A 71 7.68 -5.04 -16.95
CA HIS A 71 7.97 -5.56 -18.27
C HIS A 71 6.92 -5.04 -19.27
N TYR A 72 5.64 -5.20 -18.96
CA TYR A 72 4.54 -4.75 -19.81
C TYR A 72 4.57 -3.24 -20.10
N PHE A 73 4.74 -2.40 -19.07
CA PHE A 73 4.82 -0.95 -19.26
C PHE A 73 6.05 -0.52 -20.07
N ASN A 74 7.19 -1.18 -19.87
CA ASN A 74 8.43 -0.88 -20.60
C ASN A 74 8.36 -1.29 -22.07
N THR A 75 7.69 -2.40 -22.40
CA THR A 75 7.60 -2.88 -23.79
C THR A 75 6.48 -2.22 -24.59
N SER A 76 5.45 -1.69 -23.93
CA SER A 76 4.25 -1.18 -24.61
C SER A 76 4.33 0.29 -25.03
N ASN A 77 5.37 1.04 -24.62
CA ASN A 77 5.61 2.44 -25.03
C ASN A 77 4.37 3.35 -24.93
N PHE A 78 3.66 3.31 -23.79
CA PHE A 78 2.47 4.14 -23.59
C PHE A 78 2.80 5.63 -23.47
N THR A 79 1.91 6.48 -23.99
CA THR A 79 1.95 7.92 -23.74
C THR A 79 1.43 8.25 -22.33
N GLN A 80 1.77 9.44 -21.81
CA GLN A 80 1.33 9.86 -20.48
C GLN A 80 -0.20 9.81 -20.29
N THR A 81 -0.96 10.31 -21.27
CA THR A 81 -2.43 10.29 -21.24
C THR A 81 -3.00 8.86 -21.25
N GLN A 82 -2.33 7.93 -21.92
CA GLN A 82 -2.72 6.51 -21.91
C GLN A 82 -2.46 5.88 -20.54
N ILE A 83 -1.30 6.18 -19.94
CA ILE A 83 -0.95 5.74 -18.59
C ILE A 83 -1.99 6.25 -17.57
N GLU A 84 -2.39 7.52 -17.66
CA GLU A 84 -3.47 8.11 -16.85
C GLU A 84 -4.80 7.37 -17.02
N SER A 85 -5.21 7.11 -18.26
CA SER A 85 -6.44 6.37 -18.55
C SER A 85 -6.40 4.94 -18.01
N ILE A 86 -5.26 4.25 -18.13
CA ILE A 86 -5.05 2.90 -17.60
C ILE A 86 -5.20 2.91 -16.08
N PHE A 87 -4.48 3.78 -15.37
CA PHE A 87 -4.55 3.82 -13.91
C PHE A 87 -5.90 4.29 -13.39
N LYS A 88 -6.62 5.16 -14.10
CA LYS A 88 -8.01 5.49 -13.77
C LYS A 88 -8.92 4.25 -13.81
N GLY A 89 -8.72 3.37 -14.78
CA GLY A 89 -9.43 2.09 -14.87
C GLY A 89 -9.06 1.12 -13.75
N LEU A 90 -7.76 1.00 -13.46
CA LEU A 90 -7.23 0.10 -12.43
C LEU A 90 -7.58 0.56 -11.01
N ASP A 91 -7.67 1.87 -10.74
CA ASP A 91 -8.03 2.43 -9.44
C ASP A 91 -9.41 1.92 -8.97
N MET A 92 -10.36 1.72 -9.89
CA MET A 92 -11.66 1.12 -9.56
C MET A 92 -11.55 -0.36 -9.16
N SER A 93 -10.64 -1.10 -9.79
CA SER A 93 -10.37 -2.50 -9.44
C SER A 93 -9.60 -2.63 -8.13
N LEU A 94 -8.67 -1.71 -7.84
CA LEU A 94 -7.98 -1.63 -6.56
C LEU A 94 -8.98 -1.52 -5.40
N GLU A 95 -9.99 -0.66 -5.51
CA GLU A 95 -11.01 -0.51 -4.45
C GLU A 95 -11.84 -1.77 -4.23
N ARG A 96 -12.12 -2.53 -5.30
CA ARG A 96 -12.76 -3.86 -5.19
C ARG A 96 -11.81 -4.87 -4.55
N PHE A 97 -10.54 -4.84 -4.92
CA PHE A 97 -9.52 -5.73 -4.41
C PHE A 97 -9.29 -5.55 -2.90
N LYS A 98 -9.17 -4.30 -2.42
CA LYS A 98 -9.05 -3.99 -0.98
C LYS A 98 -10.18 -4.53 -0.11
N LYS A 99 -11.40 -4.56 -0.66
CA LYS A 99 -12.61 -5.01 0.05
C LYS A 99 -12.81 -6.52 -0.02
N LYS A 100 -12.14 -7.20 -0.95
CA LYS A 100 -12.26 -8.64 -1.15
C LYS A 100 -11.40 -9.34 -0.11
N THR A 101 -12.02 -10.19 0.71
CA THR A 101 -11.27 -11.12 1.56
C THR A 101 -10.45 -12.03 0.65
N PRO A 102 -9.12 -12.12 0.82
CA PRO A 102 -8.30 -13.02 0.04
C PRO A 102 -8.84 -14.44 0.14
N LYS A 103 -9.11 -15.07 -1.00
CA LYS A 103 -9.40 -16.50 -1.02
C LYS A 103 -8.07 -17.23 -0.81
N SER A 104 -7.96 -17.95 0.30
CA SER A 104 -6.93 -18.96 0.51
C SER A 104 -7.57 -20.34 0.36
N PHE A 105 -7.00 -21.22 -0.46
CA PHE A 105 -7.40 -22.63 -0.49
C PHE A 105 -6.35 -23.49 0.19
N VAL A 106 -6.85 -24.54 0.83
CA VAL A 106 -6.11 -25.46 1.69
C VAL A 106 -5.87 -26.69 0.85
N SER A 107 -4.61 -27.10 0.71
CA SER A 107 -4.31 -28.43 0.21
C SER A 107 -3.98 -29.39 1.34
N PHE A 108 -4.27 -30.65 1.07
CA PHE A 108 -4.02 -31.76 1.97
C PHE A 108 -2.62 -32.28 1.71
N ASP A 109 -1.85 -32.54 2.77
CA ASP A 109 -0.73 -33.46 2.62
C ASP A 109 -1.25 -34.89 2.49
N TRP A 110 -0.40 -35.80 2.03
CA TRP A 110 -0.69 -37.24 1.95
C TRP A 110 -1.08 -37.88 3.30
N LYS A 111 -1.02 -37.14 4.41
CA LYS A 111 -1.43 -37.55 5.77
C LYS A 111 -2.73 -36.88 6.25
N ASN A 112 -3.49 -36.20 5.38
CA ASN A 112 -4.74 -35.51 5.72
C ASN A 112 -4.61 -34.44 6.82
N LYS A 113 -3.42 -33.88 7.08
CA LYS A 113 -3.28 -32.79 8.06
C LYS A 113 -3.53 -31.42 7.43
N CYS A 114 -4.70 -30.88 7.75
CA CYS A 114 -5.15 -29.54 7.41
C CYS A 114 -4.19 -28.47 7.95
N LYS A 115 -3.49 -27.71 7.08
CA LYS A 115 -2.71 -26.52 7.48
C LYS A 115 -3.50 -25.24 7.24
N ASN A 116 -4.64 -25.08 7.93
CA ASN A 116 -5.55 -23.94 7.74
C ASN A 116 -5.07 -22.61 8.33
N GLU A 117 -4.32 -22.64 9.43
CA GLU A 117 -4.20 -21.42 10.26
C GLU A 117 -3.18 -20.39 9.75
N LYS A 118 -2.28 -20.76 8.82
CA LYS A 118 -1.22 -19.86 8.34
C LYS A 118 -1.56 -19.13 7.03
N ALA A 119 -2.61 -19.52 6.32
CA ALA A 119 -2.85 -19.06 4.95
C ALA A 119 -3.55 -17.69 4.85
N ILE A 120 -4.51 -17.39 5.74
CA ILE A 120 -5.25 -16.11 5.71
C ILE A 120 -4.36 -14.92 6.11
N PRO A 121 -3.58 -14.96 7.22
CA PRO A 121 -2.68 -13.87 7.57
C PRO A 121 -1.64 -13.61 6.48
N GLU A 122 -1.10 -14.67 5.86
CA GLU A 122 -0.14 -14.55 4.77
C GLU A 122 -0.79 -14.01 3.49
N ALA A 123 -2.01 -14.44 3.15
CA ALA A 123 -2.75 -13.90 2.01
C ALA A 123 -3.10 -12.42 2.20
N ASN A 124 -3.47 -12.00 3.42
CA ASN A 124 -3.68 -10.59 3.75
C ASN A 124 -2.39 -9.77 3.64
N LYS A 125 -1.27 -10.32 4.12
CA LYS A 125 0.05 -9.69 3.99
C LYS A 125 0.42 -9.50 2.52
N ARG A 126 0.28 -10.54 1.69
CA ARG A 126 0.52 -10.47 0.24
C ARG A 126 -0.41 -9.47 -0.44
N GLN A 127 -1.69 -9.47 -0.09
CA GLN A 127 -2.65 -8.48 -0.61
C GLN A 127 -2.15 -7.05 -0.36
N GLN A 128 -1.65 -6.76 0.85
CA GLN A 128 -1.11 -5.45 1.20
C GLN A 128 0.17 -5.12 0.43
N GLU A 129 1.07 -6.08 0.24
CA GLU A 129 2.30 -5.92 -0.55
C GLU A 129 1.98 -5.60 -2.02
N ILE A 130 0.99 -6.28 -2.60
CA ILE A 130 0.49 -6.03 -3.96
C ILE A 130 -0.09 -4.61 -4.08
N ILE A 131 -0.90 -4.19 -3.11
CA ILE A 131 -1.44 -2.82 -3.06
C ILE A 131 -0.29 -1.79 -3.02
N ASN A 132 0.75 -2.05 -2.23
CA ASN A 132 1.91 -1.17 -2.12
C ASN A 132 2.68 -1.09 -3.45
N ILE A 133 2.88 -2.23 -4.12
CA ILE A 133 3.52 -2.31 -5.44
C ILE A 133 2.74 -1.54 -6.49
N TYR A 134 1.43 -1.77 -6.58
CA TYR A 134 0.55 -1.03 -7.48
C TYR A 134 0.68 0.47 -7.25
N THR A 135 0.53 0.90 -5.99
CA THR A 135 0.59 2.32 -5.61
C THR A 135 1.93 2.95 -5.98
N ALA A 136 3.04 2.26 -5.69
CA ALA A 136 4.38 2.74 -6.00
C ALA A 136 4.60 2.86 -7.52
N LEU A 137 4.19 1.87 -8.30
CA LEU A 137 4.34 1.89 -9.75
C LEU A 137 3.46 2.96 -10.40
N ARG A 138 2.20 3.06 -9.97
CA ARG A 138 1.26 4.10 -10.39
C ARG A 138 1.87 5.49 -10.21
N ASN A 139 2.36 5.78 -9.01
CA ASN A 139 2.94 7.09 -8.71
C ASN A 139 4.20 7.37 -9.52
N LYS A 140 5.05 6.36 -9.71
CA LYS A 140 6.26 6.48 -10.54
C LYS A 140 5.91 6.79 -12.00
N LEU A 141 4.96 6.06 -12.60
CA LEU A 141 4.62 6.18 -14.02
C LEU A 141 3.78 7.42 -14.32
N LEU A 142 2.89 7.81 -13.42
CA LEU A 142 2.10 9.03 -13.61
C LEU A 142 2.91 10.30 -13.39
N GLY A 143 4.19 10.19 -13.00
CA GLY A 143 4.97 11.35 -12.58
C GLY A 143 4.31 12.12 -11.44
N VAL A 144 3.37 11.47 -10.71
CA VAL A 144 2.83 12.00 -9.48
C VAL A 144 4.05 12.14 -8.61
N LYS A 145 4.47 13.39 -8.40
CA LYS A 145 5.24 13.72 -7.22
C LYS A 145 4.36 13.24 -6.09
N ILE A 146 4.62 12.03 -5.59
CA ILE A 146 4.32 11.69 -4.21
C ILE A 146 4.87 12.92 -3.51
N ASN A 147 4.00 13.75 -2.94
CA ASN A 147 4.46 14.87 -2.13
C ASN A 147 5.26 14.17 -1.05
N LYS A 148 6.56 14.09 -1.31
CA LYS A 148 7.49 13.29 -0.55
C LYS A 148 7.37 13.90 0.80
N SER A 149 6.74 13.17 1.72
CA SER A 149 6.44 13.74 3.02
C SER A 149 7.73 14.28 3.54
N THR A 150 7.79 15.56 3.90
CA THR A 150 9.07 16.14 4.32
C THR A 150 9.60 15.34 5.49
N ILE A 151 10.91 15.39 5.75
CA ILE A 151 11.47 14.70 6.92
C ILE A 151 10.73 15.11 8.20
N ASP A 152 10.26 16.37 8.26
CA ASP A 152 9.49 16.90 9.36
C ASP A 152 8.08 16.28 9.46
N GLU A 153 7.39 16.13 8.33
CA GLU A 153 6.09 15.43 8.30
C GLU A 153 6.24 13.97 8.75
N THR A 154 7.26 13.27 8.24
CA THR A 154 7.54 11.89 8.61
C THR A 154 7.86 11.78 10.11
N ALA A 155 8.74 12.63 10.62
CA ALA A 155 9.11 12.65 12.04
C ALA A 155 7.90 12.90 12.94
N LEU A 156 7.10 13.94 12.65
CA LEU A 156 5.93 14.31 13.43
C LEU A 156 4.86 13.22 13.39
N LYS A 157 4.65 12.58 12.22
CA LYS A 157 3.75 11.43 12.08
C LYS A 157 4.14 10.29 13.02
N TYR A 158 5.42 9.93 13.07
CA TYR A 158 5.90 8.84 13.94
C TYR A 158 5.71 9.14 15.44
N VAL A 159 5.86 10.40 15.85
CA VAL A 159 5.54 10.84 17.22
C VAL A 159 4.07 10.56 17.56
N TYR A 160 3.13 10.95 16.69
CA TYR A 160 1.70 10.72 16.96
C TYR A 160 1.28 9.26 16.85
N LEU A 161 1.93 8.47 15.98
CA LEU A 161 1.68 7.04 15.90
C LEU A 161 2.19 6.29 17.14
N GLY A 162 3.18 6.85 17.85
CA GLY A 162 3.84 6.20 18.99
C GLY A 162 4.85 5.16 18.53
N ILE A 163 5.53 5.41 17.42
CA ILE A 163 6.57 4.52 16.87
C ILE A 163 7.93 5.17 17.18
N ASP A 164 8.78 4.42 17.87
CA ASP A 164 10.07 4.93 18.32
C ASP A 164 11.12 4.92 17.22
N ILE A 165 11.76 6.08 17.02
CA ILE A 165 12.92 6.22 16.15
C ILE A 165 14.16 6.42 17.00
N ASN A 166 15.14 5.55 16.80
CA ASN A 166 16.45 5.59 17.42
C ASN A 166 17.54 5.49 16.35
N ARG A 167 18.80 5.63 16.74
CA ARG A 167 19.93 5.60 15.80
C ARG A 167 20.11 4.25 15.07
N SER A 168 19.62 3.14 15.64
CA SER A 168 19.76 1.82 15.00
C SER A 168 18.67 1.56 13.95
N ASN A 169 17.48 2.18 14.08
CA ASN A 169 16.37 1.99 13.14
C ASN A 169 16.10 3.19 12.21
N CYS A 170 16.74 4.34 12.43
CA CYS A 170 16.42 5.58 11.70
C CYS A 170 16.62 5.49 10.19
N ASN A 171 17.63 4.74 9.73
CA ASN A 171 17.87 4.53 8.30
C ASN A 171 16.78 3.68 7.64
N ILE A 172 16.23 2.70 8.37
CA ILE A 172 15.13 1.85 7.89
C ILE A 172 13.89 2.73 7.69
N HIS A 173 13.48 3.46 8.73
CA HIS A 173 12.31 4.34 8.67
C HIS A 173 12.46 5.49 7.66
N ALA A 174 13.68 6.01 7.48
CA ALA A 174 13.94 6.99 6.43
C ALA A 174 13.72 6.37 5.04
N ASN A 175 14.29 5.20 4.78
CA ASN A 175 14.13 4.51 3.49
C ASN A 175 12.66 4.16 3.21
N ASP A 176 11.91 3.66 4.20
CA ASP A 176 10.48 3.36 4.09
C ASP A 176 9.65 4.58 3.65
N ASN A 177 10.11 5.78 4.01
CA ASN A 177 9.48 7.06 3.65
C ASN A 177 10.21 7.78 2.50
N ASN A 178 11.03 7.07 1.74
CA ASN A 178 11.82 7.58 0.60
C ASN A 178 12.82 8.69 0.96
N HIS A 179 13.27 8.78 2.21
CA HIS A 179 14.29 9.72 2.69
C HIS A 179 15.69 9.15 2.60
N LYS A 180 16.67 10.01 2.32
CA LYS A 180 18.08 9.61 2.17
C LYS A 180 18.88 9.67 3.47
N SER A 181 18.34 10.27 4.54
CA SER A 181 19.08 10.53 5.78
C SER A 181 18.27 10.11 7.00
N GLY A 182 18.64 8.95 7.57
CA GLY A 182 18.10 8.48 8.84
C GLY A 182 18.47 9.38 10.01
N GLU A 183 19.71 9.86 10.06
CA GLU A 183 20.16 10.75 11.14
C GLU A 183 19.35 12.06 11.19
N LYS A 184 19.06 12.66 10.03
CA LYS A 184 18.19 13.84 9.97
C LYS A 184 16.76 13.53 10.43
N LEU A 185 16.23 12.35 10.09
CA LEU A 185 14.92 11.91 10.57
C LEU A 185 14.92 11.74 12.09
N TYR A 186 15.94 11.09 12.66
CA TYR A 186 16.09 10.91 14.10
C TYR A 186 16.15 12.26 14.84
N GLN A 187 16.94 13.22 14.36
CA GLN A 187 17.03 14.55 14.95
C GLN A 187 15.68 15.28 14.95
N ARG A 188 14.92 15.21 13.85
CA ARG A 188 13.60 15.83 13.77
C ARG A 188 12.56 15.10 14.63
N TYR A 189 12.67 13.78 14.75
CA TYR A 189 11.84 12.99 15.66
C TYR A 189 12.08 13.40 17.12
N ILE A 190 13.33 13.47 17.58
CA ILE A 190 13.68 13.94 18.92
C ILE A 190 13.19 15.37 19.16
N TYR A 191 13.33 16.25 18.16
CA TYR A 191 12.78 17.60 18.23
C TYR A 191 11.27 17.59 18.49
N PHE A 192 10.49 16.83 17.70
CA PHE A 192 9.04 16.76 17.86
C PHE A 192 8.55 15.94 19.06
N LEU A 193 9.38 15.07 19.62
CA LEU A 193 9.04 14.30 20.82
C LEU A 193 8.74 15.22 22.02
N ASN A 194 9.45 16.35 22.10
CA ASN A 194 9.17 17.40 23.06
C ASN A 194 7.89 18.17 22.69
N LYS A 195 6.90 18.15 23.59
CA LYS A 195 5.61 18.84 23.41
C LYS A 195 5.77 20.34 23.16
N ASN A 196 6.72 21.01 23.83
CA ASN A 196 6.94 22.44 23.65
C ASN A 196 7.30 22.78 22.19
N ASN A 197 8.15 21.96 21.57
CA ASN A 197 8.53 22.15 20.17
C ASN A 197 7.35 21.96 19.21
N ARG A 198 6.29 21.26 19.63
CA ARG A 198 5.04 21.12 18.89
C ARG A 198 4.14 22.35 19.04
N ILE A 199 3.88 22.80 20.27
CA ILE A 199 2.85 23.81 20.56
C ILE A 199 3.34 25.26 20.68
N VAL A 200 4.65 25.49 20.80
CA VAL A 200 5.21 26.84 20.96
C VAL A 200 5.41 27.49 19.57
N PRO A 201 5.18 28.81 19.42
CA PRO A 201 5.51 29.52 18.18
C PRO A 201 6.97 29.28 17.75
N PRO A 202 7.28 29.32 16.44
CA PRO A 202 8.66 29.17 15.98
C PRO A 202 9.52 30.34 16.47
N ASP A 203 10.81 30.06 16.73
CA ASP A 203 11.82 31.05 17.07
C ASP A 203 12.93 31.06 15.98
N PRO A 204 13.26 32.22 15.37
CA PRO A 204 12.62 33.52 15.53
C PRO A 204 11.21 33.56 14.96
N ILE A 205 10.34 34.29 15.66
CA ILE A 205 8.92 34.37 15.33
C ILE A 205 8.67 35.22 14.10
N SER A 206 8.05 34.63 13.08
CA SER A 206 7.55 35.34 11.91
C SER A 206 6.24 34.73 11.43
N PHE A 207 5.40 35.55 10.78
CA PHE A 207 4.10 35.12 10.27
C PHE A 207 4.23 33.91 9.35
N ILE A 208 5.17 33.98 8.40
CA ILE A 208 5.42 32.89 7.42
C ILE A 208 5.90 31.62 8.13
N LYS A 209 6.85 31.71 9.06
CA LYS A 209 7.35 30.52 9.77
C LYS A 209 6.25 29.85 10.59
N PHE A 210 5.40 30.64 11.22
CA PHE A 210 4.31 30.11 12.05
C PHE A 210 3.22 29.50 11.17
N ARG A 211 2.84 30.16 10.06
CA ARG A 211 1.93 29.58 9.07
C ARG A 211 2.44 28.25 8.52
N ASN A 212 3.71 28.18 8.09
CA ASN A 212 4.30 26.94 7.58
C ASN A 212 4.31 25.81 8.64
N LYS A 213 4.47 26.18 9.93
CA LYS A 213 4.36 25.22 11.03
C LYS A 213 2.93 24.69 11.18
N ILE A 214 1.91 25.53 11.05
CA ILE A 214 0.51 25.09 11.07
C ILE A 214 0.24 24.16 9.87
N GLU A 215 0.64 24.55 8.66
CA GLU A 215 0.45 23.75 7.44
C GLU A 215 1.10 22.37 7.54
N LEU A 216 2.29 22.27 8.18
CA LEU A 216 2.93 21.00 8.51
C LEU A 216 2.04 20.12 9.39
N PHE A 217 1.47 20.68 10.45
CA PHE A 217 0.63 19.93 11.39
C PHE A 217 -0.70 19.52 10.77
N GLU A 218 -1.31 20.37 9.95
CA GLU A 218 -2.52 20.04 9.18
C GLU A 218 -2.26 18.88 8.20
N SER A 219 -1.16 18.94 7.45
CA SER A 219 -0.75 17.87 6.53
C SER A 219 -0.57 16.54 7.25
N VAL A 220 0.04 16.54 8.44
CA VAL A 220 0.23 15.31 9.23
C VAL A 220 -1.11 14.82 9.80
N PHE A 221 -1.93 15.72 10.34
CA PHE A 221 -3.24 15.38 10.90
C PHE A 221 -4.13 14.62 9.91
N GLU A 222 -4.20 15.09 8.66
CA GLU A 222 -5.00 14.44 7.61
C GLU A 222 -4.51 13.02 7.27
N LYS A 223 -3.21 12.77 7.40
CA LYS A 223 -2.57 11.48 7.09
C LYS A 223 -2.63 10.47 8.26
N LEU A 224 -3.11 10.87 9.44
CA LEU A 224 -3.18 10.00 10.61
C LEU A 224 -4.44 9.13 10.63
N PRO A 225 -4.36 7.88 11.13
CA PRO A 225 -5.51 7.07 11.51
C PRO A 225 -6.39 7.79 12.53
N LEU A 226 -7.72 7.61 12.45
CA LEU A 226 -8.68 8.31 13.31
C LEU A 226 -8.39 8.16 14.81
N ASN A 227 -7.99 6.96 15.25
CA ASN A 227 -7.65 6.65 16.64
C ASN A 227 -6.32 7.26 17.14
N LYS A 228 -5.61 8.02 16.31
CA LYS A 228 -4.35 8.71 16.64
C LYS A 228 -4.46 10.23 16.49
N ARG A 229 -5.67 10.76 16.26
CA ARG A 229 -5.90 12.18 15.94
C ARG A 229 -6.09 13.08 17.16
N ASP A 230 -6.44 12.56 18.32
CA ASP A 230 -6.79 13.40 19.48
C ASP A 230 -5.65 14.32 19.94
N ILE A 231 -4.44 13.76 20.10
CA ILE A 231 -3.25 14.53 20.50
C ILE A 231 -2.85 15.51 19.39
N ALA A 232 -2.84 15.06 18.13
CA ALA A 232 -2.50 15.91 17.00
C ALA A 232 -3.47 17.08 16.83
N LYS A 233 -4.76 16.86 17.10
CA LYS A 233 -5.81 17.90 17.10
C LYS A 233 -5.56 18.91 18.20
N ALA A 234 -5.33 18.47 19.43
CA ALA A 234 -5.07 19.37 20.55
C ALA A 234 -3.83 20.25 20.32
N ASP A 235 -2.75 19.68 19.79
CA ASP A 235 -1.54 20.44 19.46
C ASP A 235 -1.79 21.44 18.31
N LEU A 236 -2.57 21.06 17.28
CA LEU A 236 -2.95 21.92 16.16
C LEU A 236 -3.85 23.08 16.60
N ASP A 237 -4.87 22.81 17.41
CA ASP A 237 -5.79 23.83 17.92
C ASP A 237 -5.03 24.87 18.76
N CYS A 238 -4.10 24.41 19.61
CA CYS A 238 -3.22 25.29 20.39
C CYS A 238 -2.34 26.18 19.49
N LEU A 239 -1.79 25.65 18.40
CA LEU A 239 -1.01 26.44 17.44
C LEU A 239 -1.87 27.49 16.73
N LYS A 240 -3.08 27.13 16.30
CA LYS A 240 -4.02 28.04 15.65
C LYS A 240 -4.45 29.17 16.56
N GLU A 241 -4.81 28.86 17.81
CA GLU A 241 -5.18 29.86 18.82
C GLU A 241 -4.05 30.87 19.06
N LYS A 242 -2.81 30.39 19.25
CA LYS A 242 -1.65 31.27 19.42
C LYS A 242 -1.35 32.11 18.19
N PHE A 243 -1.53 31.55 16.99
CA PHE A 243 -1.34 32.28 15.75
C PHE A 243 -2.34 33.43 15.61
N ILE A 244 -3.61 33.16 15.91
CA ILE A 244 -4.68 34.17 15.96
C ILE A 244 -4.31 35.26 16.97
N ASN A 245 -4.00 34.89 18.22
CA ASN A 245 -3.66 35.86 19.28
C ASN A 245 -2.47 36.77 18.92
N LEU A 246 -1.50 36.27 18.16
CA LEU A 246 -0.32 37.04 17.75
C LEU A 246 -0.52 37.91 16.50
N TYR A 247 -1.52 37.59 15.67
CA TYR A 247 -1.73 38.24 14.36
C TYR A 247 -3.16 38.73 14.14
N ASN A 248 -3.97 38.87 15.20
CA ASN A 248 -5.35 39.39 15.15
C ASN A 248 -5.47 40.74 14.43
N ASP A 249 -4.40 41.55 14.39
CA ASP A 249 -4.39 42.86 13.71
C ASP A 249 -3.97 42.80 12.22
N LYS A 250 -3.68 41.60 11.68
CA LYS A 250 -3.18 41.38 10.30
C LYS A 250 -4.05 40.44 9.46
N LEU A 251 -5.17 39.96 10.00
CA LEU A 251 -6.19 39.17 9.32
C LEU A 251 -7.42 40.03 9.03
#